data_AF-A0A538S0T4-F1
#
_entry.id   AF-A0A538S0T4-F1
#
_cell.length_a   1.000
_cell.length_b   1.000
_cell.length_c   1.000
_cell.angle_alpha   90.00
_cell.angle_beta   90.00
_cell.angle_gamma   90.00
#
_symmetry.space_group_name_H-M   'P 1'
#
loop_
_entity.id
_entity.type
_entity.pdbx_description
1 polymer ?
#
loop_
_entity_poly.entity_id
_entity_poly.type
_entity_poly.pdbx_seq_one_letter_code
_entity_poly.pdbx_strand_id
1 'polypeptide(L)'
;MSYQLEIELLRDDGSPPETHCVCCDSFCSADAACVLYDGPSPLGHLCQECFQRGPRRAGFRFRGRAADMNTAVEKAREALPPWPWAKLKEAIHRDVKRLEDLAETLELMYCWPIREPALCELSLP
;
A
#
# COMPACT_ATOMS: atom_id res chain seq x y z
N MET A 1 1.33 -15.79 1.39
CA MET A 1 1.85 -15.30 2.70
C MET A 1 0.66 -14.79 3.50
N SER A 2 0.66 -14.91 4.82
CA SER A 2 -0.42 -14.34 5.65
C SER A 2 0.03 -12.94 6.08
N TYR A 3 -0.62 -11.89 5.57
CA TYR A 3 -0.34 -10.52 6.01
C TYR A 3 -1.06 -10.22 7.33
N GLN A 4 -0.42 -9.46 8.21
CA GLN A 4 -1.06 -8.91 9.41
C GLN A 4 -1.27 -7.41 9.20
N LEU A 5 -2.38 -7.07 8.55
CA LEU A 5 -2.67 -5.71 8.11
C LEU A 5 -3.34 -4.90 9.21
N GLU A 6 -2.70 -3.79 9.59
CA GLU A 6 -3.19 -2.85 10.59
C GLU A 6 -2.98 -1.41 10.10
N ILE A 7 -3.75 -0.47 10.62
CA ILE A 7 -3.59 0.96 10.32
C ILE A 7 -3.25 1.75 11.58
N GLU A 8 -2.42 2.77 11.44
CA GLU A 8 -2.18 3.78 12.47
C GLU A 8 -2.72 5.12 11.99
N LEU A 9 -3.65 5.70 12.74
CA LEU A 9 -4.23 7.00 12.43
C LEU A 9 -3.18 8.09 12.64
N LEU A 10 -2.98 8.93 11.64
CA LEU A 10 -2.07 10.06 11.77
C LEU A 10 -2.75 11.17 12.58
N ARG A 11 -1.99 11.79 13.50
CA ARG A 11 -2.45 12.96 14.25
C ARG A 11 -2.21 14.21 13.40
N ASP A 12 -3.01 15.23 13.65
CA ASP A 12 -3.06 16.49 12.88
C ASP A 12 -1.91 17.46 13.24
N ASP A 13 -0.81 16.95 13.80
CA ASP A 13 0.27 17.72 14.43
C ASP A 13 1.39 18.17 13.47
N GLY A 14 1.19 17.95 12.17
CA GLY A 14 2.05 18.48 11.11
C GLY A 14 1.78 17.73 9.82
N SER A 15 1.62 18.46 8.72
CA SER A 15 1.45 17.83 7.40
C SER A 15 2.66 16.93 7.14
N PRO A 16 2.46 15.62 6.91
CA PRO A 16 3.57 14.77 6.49
C PRO A 16 4.17 15.35 5.20
N PRO A 17 5.48 15.15 4.94
CA PRO A 17 6.06 15.50 3.66
C PRO A 17 5.22 14.87 2.54
N GLU A 18 5.16 15.54 1.40
CA GLU A 18 4.44 15.10 0.21
C GLU A 18 4.50 13.58 0.00
N THR A 19 3.41 12.88 0.29
CA THR A 19 3.35 11.41 0.22
C THR A 19 2.26 10.96 -0.73
N HIS A 20 2.47 9.82 -1.39
CA HIS A 20 1.46 9.21 -2.26
C HIS A 20 0.68 8.13 -1.52
N CYS A 21 -0.62 8.03 -1.80
CA CYS A 21 -1.44 6.95 -1.30
C CYS A 21 -0.95 5.61 -1.88
N VAL A 22 -0.66 4.63 -1.03
CA VAL A 22 -0.17 3.31 -1.47
C VAL A 22 -1.20 2.58 -2.35
N CYS A 23 -2.49 2.87 -2.17
CA CYS A 23 -3.59 2.23 -2.92
C CYS A 23 -3.85 2.85 -4.29
N CYS A 24 -4.01 4.18 -4.36
CA CYS A 24 -4.44 4.87 -5.59
C CYS A 24 -3.38 5.78 -6.20
N ASP A 25 -2.18 5.83 -5.62
CA ASP A 25 -1.05 6.66 -6.07
C ASP A 25 -1.35 8.17 -6.12
N SER A 26 -2.52 8.59 -5.59
CA SER A 26 -2.89 9.99 -5.49
C SER A 26 -2.00 10.70 -4.50
N PHE A 27 -1.63 11.93 -4.83
CA PHE A 27 -0.90 12.81 -3.93
C PHE A 27 -1.72 13.13 -2.67
N CYS A 28 -1.12 12.92 -1.51
CA CYS A 28 -1.68 13.18 -0.18
C CYS A 28 -0.97 14.38 0.45
N SER A 29 -1.15 15.58 -0.08
CA SER A 29 -0.82 16.78 0.71
C SER A 29 -1.93 17.01 1.73
N ALA A 30 -1.57 17.09 3.02
CA ALA A 30 -2.46 17.39 4.15
C ALA A 30 -3.57 16.37 4.52
N ASP A 31 -3.93 15.41 3.64
CA ASP A 31 -5.07 14.50 3.86
C ASP A 31 -4.70 13.01 4.05
N ALA A 32 -3.46 12.72 4.49
CA ALA A 32 -3.08 11.35 4.85
C ALA A 32 -3.82 10.94 6.14
N ALA A 33 -4.79 10.03 6.02
CA ALA A 33 -5.63 9.63 7.15
C ALA A 33 -4.92 8.63 8.07
N CYS A 34 -4.12 7.73 7.50
CA CYS A 34 -3.42 6.70 8.25
C CYS A 34 -2.23 6.12 7.49
N VAL A 35 -1.38 5.39 8.22
CA VAL A 35 -0.32 4.53 7.67
C VAL A 35 -0.80 3.09 7.71
N LEU A 36 -0.68 2.36 6.61
CA LEU A 36 -0.92 0.93 6.52
C LEU A 36 0.36 0.18 6.90
N TYR A 37 0.24 -0.82 7.76
CA TYR A 37 1.31 -1.70 8.20
C TYR A 37 1.05 -3.16 7.84
N ASP A 38 2.12 -3.92 7.66
CA ASP A 38 2.16 -5.37 7.73
C ASP A 38 3.06 -5.76 8.92
N GLY A 39 2.42 -6.12 10.04
CA GLY A 39 3.10 -6.28 11.32
C GLY A 39 3.93 -5.04 11.68
N PRO A 40 5.26 -5.16 11.91
CA PRO A 40 6.10 -4.00 12.24
C PRO A 40 6.46 -3.12 11.04
N SER A 41 6.19 -3.56 9.80
CA SER A 41 6.69 -2.90 8.59
C SER A 41 5.66 -1.93 7.99
N PRO A 42 5.99 -0.63 7.81
CA PRO A 42 5.09 0.29 7.12
C PRO A 42 5.03 -0.05 5.63
N LEU A 43 3.81 -0.21 5.10
CA LEU A 43 3.56 -0.39 3.67
C LEU A 43 3.37 0.93 2.94
N GLY A 44 2.87 1.96 3.63
CA GLY A 44 2.71 3.31 3.09
C GLY A 44 1.46 4.02 3.60
N HIS A 45 1.23 5.25 3.13
CA HIS A 45 0.11 6.08 3.56
C HIS A 45 -1.19 5.73 2.81
N LEU A 46 -2.32 5.88 3.49
CA LEU A 46 -3.65 5.86 2.89
C LEU A 46 -4.22 7.27 2.88
N CYS A 47 -4.74 7.69 1.72
CA CYS A 47 -5.55 8.91 1.65
C CYS A 47 -6.90 8.69 2.36
N GLN A 48 -7.53 9.79 2.77
CA GLN A 48 -8.84 9.77 3.42
C GLN A 48 -9.91 8.98 2.64
N GLU A 49 -9.95 9.12 1.31
CA GLU A 49 -10.91 8.39 0.47
C GLU A 49 -10.69 6.87 0.56
N CYS A 50 -9.44 6.40 0.44
CA CYS A 50 -9.12 4.97 0.53
C CYS A 50 -9.38 4.42 1.93
N PHE A 51 -9.12 5.20 2.96
CA PHE A 51 -9.48 4.85 4.33
C PHE A 51 -11.01 4.69 4.48
N GLN A 52 -11.79 5.71 4.09
CA GLN A 52 -13.25 5.73 4.24
C GLN A 52 -13.98 4.65 3.43
N ARG A 53 -13.49 4.33 2.22
CA ARG A 53 -14.08 3.28 1.38
C ARG A 53 -13.79 1.86 1.90
N GLY A 54 -12.92 1.72 2.89
CA GLY A 54 -12.61 0.45 3.55
C GLY A 54 -11.62 -0.46 2.80
N PRO A 55 -11.18 -1.54 3.47
CA PRO A 55 -10.09 -2.39 2.99
C PRO A 55 -10.41 -3.10 1.68
N ARG A 56 -11.65 -3.56 1.47
CA ARG A 56 -12.01 -4.23 0.21
C ARG A 56 -11.80 -3.37 -1.02
N ARG A 57 -12.14 -2.08 -0.93
CA ARG A 57 -11.95 -1.17 -2.06
C ARG A 57 -10.48 -0.85 -2.28
N ALA A 58 -9.69 -0.77 -1.20
CA ALA A 58 -8.24 -0.69 -1.29
C ALA A 58 -7.67 -1.92 -2.01
N GLY A 59 -8.11 -3.14 -1.67
CA GLY A 59 -7.70 -4.37 -2.35
C GLY A 59 -7.95 -4.34 -3.86
N PHE A 60 -9.14 -3.89 -4.29
CA PHE A 60 -9.42 -3.69 -5.72
C PHE A 60 -8.43 -2.72 -6.41
N ARG A 61 -8.02 -1.65 -5.71
CA ARG A 61 -7.03 -0.70 -6.23
C ARG A 61 -5.63 -1.32 -6.34
N PHE A 62 -5.22 -2.12 -5.37
CA PHE A 62 -3.97 -2.89 -5.43
C PHE A 62 -3.94 -3.83 -6.64
N ARG A 63 -5.05 -4.53 -6.95
CA ARG A 63 -5.15 -5.32 -8.19
C ARG A 63 -5.05 -4.47 -9.45
N GLY A 64 -5.70 -3.31 -9.48
CA GLY A 64 -5.59 -2.36 -10.58
C GLY A 64 -4.13 -1.98 -10.84
N ARG A 65 -3.40 -1.61 -9.79
CA ARG A 65 -1.97 -1.28 -9.88
C ARG A 65 -1.11 -2.46 -10.37
N ALA A 66 -1.38 -3.67 -9.88
CA ALA A 66 -0.70 -4.88 -10.35
C ALA A 66 -0.93 -5.10 -11.86
N ALA A 67 -2.16 -4.90 -12.34
CA ALA A 67 -2.50 -4.97 -13.77
C ALA A 67 -1.81 -3.86 -14.59
N ASP A 68 -1.73 -2.64 -14.07
CA ASP A 68 -1.04 -1.52 -14.70
C ASP A 68 0.47 -1.80 -14.84
N MET A 69 1.09 -2.36 -13.80
CA MET A 69 2.51 -2.74 -13.82
C MET A 69 2.79 -3.83 -14.87
N ASN A 70 1.95 -4.88 -14.93
CA ASN A 70 2.04 -5.89 -15.98
C ASN A 70 1.89 -5.29 -17.38
N THR A 71 0.92 -4.39 -17.55
CA THR A 71 0.69 -3.69 -18.82
C THR A 71 1.89 -2.84 -19.22
N ALA A 72 2.51 -2.14 -18.26
CA ALA A 72 3.70 -1.34 -18.50
C ALA A 72 4.90 -2.19 -18.94
N VAL A 73 5.13 -3.36 -18.31
CA VAL A 73 6.18 -4.32 -18.72
C VAL A 73 5.97 -4.80 -20.14
N GLU A 74 4.74 -5.18 -20.48
CA GLU A 74 4.45 -5.72 -21.81
C GLU A 74 4.57 -4.63 -22.89
N LYS A 75 4.17 -3.39 -22.60
CA LYS A 75 4.43 -2.24 -23.50
C LYS A 75 5.92 -1.95 -23.66
N ALA A 76 6.72 -2.11 -22.61
CA ALA A 76 8.16 -1.91 -22.67
C ALA A 76 8.89 -2.96 -23.53
N ARG A 77 8.24 -4.08 -23.87
CA ARG A 77 8.80 -5.15 -24.71
C ARG A 77 9.25 -4.66 -26.08
N GLU A 78 8.51 -3.73 -26.67
CA GLU A 78 8.83 -3.18 -27.99
C GLU A 78 9.94 -2.12 -27.94
N ALA A 79 10.13 -1.49 -26.79
CA ALA A 79 11.11 -0.41 -26.59
C ALA A 79 12.47 -0.91 -26.06
N LEU A 80 12.52 -2.13 -25.52
CA LEU A 80 13.71 -2.67 -24.87
C LEU A 80 14.26 -3.90 -25.61
N PRO A 81 15.59 -4.08 -25.64
CA PRO A 81 16.16 -5.34 -26.08
C PRO A 81 15.68 -6.52 -25.21
N PRO A 82 15.74 -7.77 -25.71
CA PRO A 82 15.16 -8.92 -25.01
C PRO A 82 15.68 -9.15 -23.58
N TRP A 83 16.98 -8.97 -23.35
CA TRP A 83 17.58 -9.22 -22.03
C TRP A 83 17.23 -8.15 -20.98
N PRO A 84 17.32 -6.83 -21.26
CA PRO A 84 16.79 -5.79 -20.39
C PRO A 84 15.29 -5.95 -20.09
N TRP A 85 14.48 -6.33 -21.10
CA TRP A 85 13.05 -6.58 -20.90
C TRP A 85 12.80 -7.75 -19.95
N ALA A 86 13.52 -8.88 -20.12
CA ALA A 86 13.40 -10.03 -19.23
C ALA A 86 13.72 -9.66 -17.77
N LYS A 87 14.78 -8.87 -17.54
CA LYS A 87 15.12 -8.36 -16.21
C LYS A 87 14.05 -7.46 -15.62
N LEU A 88 13.50 -6.54 -16.42
CA LEU A 88 12.40 -5.68 -16.00
C LEU A 88 11.16 -6.51 -15.60
N LYS A 89 10.82 -7.50 -16.41
CA LYS A 89 9.71 -8.41 -16.16
C LYS A 89 9.87 -9.20 -14.87
N GLU A 90 11.07 -9.76 -14.61
CA GLU A 90 11.37 -10.46 -13.36
C GLU A 90 11.28 -9.55 -12.13
N ALA A 91 11.77 -8.30 -12.24
CA ALA A 91 11.68 -7.33 -11.17
C ALA A 91 10.21 -7.01 -10.84
N ILE A 92 9.41 -6.72 -11.86
CA ILE A 92 8.00 -6.36 -11.70
C ILE A 92 7.15 -7.56 -11.26
N HIS A 93 7.46 -8.78 -11.67
CA HIS A 93 6.71 -9.97 -11.27
C HIS A 93 6.65 -10.14 -9.75
N ARG A 94 7.76 -9.88 -9.04
CA ARG A 94 7.78 -9.97 -7.57
C ARG A 94 6.88 -8.92 -6.92
N ASP A 95 6.89 -7.70 -7.43
CA ASP A 95 6.06 -6.61 -6.91
C ASP A 95 4.58 -6.85 -7.21
N VAL A 96 4.25 -7.29 -8.43
CA VAL A 96 2.88 -7.67 -8.83
C VAL A 96 2.32 -8.74 -7.90
N LYS A 97 3.07 -9.83 -7.69
CA LYS A 97 2.63 -10.90 -6.80
C LYS A 97 2.40 -10.40 -5.37
N ARG A 98 3.29 -9.53 -4.87
CA ARG A 98 3.12 -8.91 -3.55
C ARG A 98 1.83 -8.09 -3.47
N LEU A 99 1.52 -7.30 -4.49
CA LEU A 99 0.30 -6.49 -4.55
C LEU A 99 -0.96 -7.36 -4.67
N GLU A 100 -0.90 -8.47 -5.41
CA GLU A 100 -1.99 -9.43 -5.54
C GLU A 100 -2.29 -10.12 -4.21
N ASP A 101 -1.26 -10.65 -3.52
CA ASP A 101 -1.43 -11.31 -2.22
C ASP A 101 -1.96 -10.30 -1.16
N LEU A 102 -1.51 -9.04 -1.20
CA LEU A 102 -2.04 -7.96 -0.36
C LEU A 102 -3.51 -7.67 -0.65
N ALA A 103 -3.87 -7.60 -1.93
CA ALA A 103 -5.24 -7.35 -2.36
C ALA A 103 -6.19 -8.45 -1.90
N GLU A 104 -5.80 -9.72 -2.04
CA GLU A 104 -6.59 -10.85 -1.55
C GLU A 104 -6.86 -10.74 -0.05
N THR A 105 -5.83 -10.37 0.74
CA THR A 105 -6.01 -10.18 2.18
C THR A 105 -6.99 -9.04 2.48
N LEU A 106 -6.81 -7.89 1.84
CA LEU A 106 -7.68 -6.71 2.01
C LEU A 106 -9.14 -6.95 1.59
N GLU A 107 -9.36 -7.74 0.54
CA GLU A 107 -10.70 -8.09 0.05
C GLU A 107 -11.49 -8.97 1.03
N LEU A 108 -10.80 -9.75 1.86
CA LEU A 108 -11.41 -10.58 2.91
C LEU A 108 -11.74 -9.77 4.18
N MET A 109 -11.15 -8.60 4.35
CA MET A 109 -11.37 -7.75 5.52
C MET A 109 -12.69 -6.99 5.43
N TYR A 110 -13.36 -6.82 6.57
CA TYR A 110 -14.60 -6.03 6.69
C TYR A 110 -14.32 -4.57 7.09
N CYS A 111 -13.41 -4.37 8.04
CA CYS A 111 -12.97 -3.07 8.53
C CYS A 111 -11.45 -3.04 8.67
N TRP A 112 -10.89 -1.84 8.84
CA TRP A 112 -9.48 -1.66 9.14
C TRP A 112 -9.18 -1.99 10.60
N PRO A 113 -8.27 -2.95 10.90
CA PRO A 113 -7.76 -3.15 12.24
C PRO A 113 -6.93 -1.94 12.63
N ILE A 114 -7.26 -1.32 13.75
CA ILE A 114 -6.52 -0.17 14.25
C ILE A 114 -5.37 -0.70 15.10
N ARG A 115 -4.16 -0.30 14.75
CA ARG A 115 -2.97 -0.49 15.57
C ARG A 115 -3.10 0.45 16.77
N GLU A 116 -3.22 -0.12 17.97
CA GLU A 116 -3.09 0.70 19.17
C GLU A 116 -1.65 1.24 19.22
N PRO A 117 -1.44 2.55 19.41
CA PRO A 117 -0.10 3.04 19.66
C PRO A 117 0.41 2.27 20.88
N ALA A 118 1.65 1.77 20.81
CA ALA A 118 2.30 1.24 21.98
C ALA A 118 2.25 2.34 23.04
N LEU A 119 1.38 2.17 24.04
CA LEU A 119 1.41 2.96 25.25
C LEU A 119 2.77 2.65 25.86
N CYS A 120 3.80 3.40 25.46
CA CYS A 120 5.02 3.49 26.24
C CYS A 120 4.58 4.03 27.59
N GLU A 121 4.34 3.08 28.50
CA GLU A 121 4.77 3.07 29.88
C GLU A 121 5.64 4.29 30.24
N LEU A 122 5.01 5.45 30.38
CA LEU A 122 5.46 6.45 31.32
C LEU A 122 5.08 5.92 32.71
N SER A 123 5.75 4.85 33.11
CA SER A 123 5.97 4.55 34.50
C SER A 123 6.75 5.73 35.07
N LEU A 124 6.01 6.71 35.59
CA LEU A 124 6.49 7.62 36.62
C LEU A 124 7.14 6.77 37.71
N PRO A 125 8.40 7.05 38.02
CA PRO A 125 8.69 7.71 39.28
C PRO A 125 9.51 9.01 39.12
#